data_AF-A0A538FA91-F1
#
_entry.id   AF-A0A538FA91-F1
#
_cell.length_a   1.000
_cell.length_b   1.000
_cell.length_c   1.000
_cell.angle_alpha   90.00
_cell.angle_beta   90.00
_cell.angle_gamma   90.00
#
_symmetry.space_group_name_H-M   'P 1'
#
loop_
_entity.id
_entity.type
_entity.pdbx_description
1 polymer ?
#
loop_
_entity_poly.entity_id
_entity_poly.type
_entity_poly.pdbx_seq_one_letter_code
_entity_poly.pdbx_strand_id
1 'polypeptide(L)'
;MRLKPPPEAEEVPGQFWKDFVRDTAPEFRKPTIEQLEGFVLPVWRELVDGARYVDERLAEIFAEVKPDVIVEDNVVGFPAVLASGIPWVRIVSCNPLELKDPALPPTFSGYPTADRSDWEEFRRRYRELHEPLQREFREFCVACGAPPLPEGEFIHESPFLNLYLYPADADYERSRRLGPTWIRLGSCVRRADLVPGHVRGPGRAVLYLSLGSLGSADVRLMQKLIDTLGGTDHFVVVSMGPQHEELRLAPNMTGEEFLPQPAILPLVDVVITHGGNNTVTESLHFGKPMVVLPLFWDQYDNAQRMHELGFGRRLDPYGHDPAELLAAIESLLEDPLLPERLSGIACRLQGDPGTARAADLIEKLVEV
;
A
#
# COMPACT_ATOMS: atom_id res chain seq x y z
N MET A 1 1.52 20.48 4.43
CA MET A 1 1.09 20.72 5.82
C MET A 1 1.55 19.54 6.67
N ARG A 2 2.07 19.75 7.88
CA ARG A 2 2.39 18.61 8.77
C ARG A 2 1.13 18.17 9.50
N LEU A 3 0.89 16.87 9.58
CA LEU A 3 -0.20 16.28 10.36
C LEU A 3 0.11 16.30 11.88
N LYS A 4 1.31 16.74 12.28
CA LYS A 4 1.74 16.84 13.68
C LYS A 4 2.45 18.16 13.95
N PRO A 5 2.47 18.62 15.22
CA PRO A 5 3.34 19.70 15.64
C PRO A 5 4.81 19.43 15.28
N PRO A 6 5.63 20.47 15.05
CA PRO A 6 7.07 20.29 14.92
C PRO A 6 7.65 19.65 16.20
N PRO A 7 8.60 18.72 16.09
CA PRO A 7 9.26 18.14 17.26
C PRO A 7 10.02 19.22 18.05
N GLU A 8 10.06 19.08 19.38
CA GLU A 8 10.74 20.03 20.28
C GLU A 8 12.28 20.00 20.15
N ALA A 9 12.84 18.94 19.56
CA ALA A 9 14.26 18.77 19.29
C ALA A 9 14.52 18.51 17.80
N GLU A 10 15.71 18.90 17.30
CA GLU A 10 16.14 18.54 15.95
C GLU A 10 16.22 17.00 15.83
N GLU A 11 15.48 16.44 14.87
CA GLU A 11 15.53 15.03 14.57
C GLU A 11 16.88 14.68 13.94
N VAL A 12 17.60 13.74 14.56
CA VAL A 12 18.82 13.18 13.95
C VAL A 12 18.41 12.35 12.73
N PRO A 13 18.96 12.62 11.52
CA PRO A 13 18.63 11.87 10.32
C PRO A 13 18.81 10.36 10.53
N GLY A 14 17.81 9.57 10.17
CA GLY A 14 17.83 8.10 10.32
C GLY A 14 17.40 7.56 11.70
N GLN A 15 17.42 8.37 12.76
CA GLN A 15 17.05 7.92 14.12
C GLN A 15 15.56 7.54 14.23
N PHE A 16 14.69 8.31 13.56
CA PHE A 16 13.26 8.00 13.47
C PHE A 16 13.00 6.59 12.94
N TRP A 17 13.71 6.17 11.89
CA TRP A 17 13.54 4.85 11.29
C TRP A 17 14.03 3.72 12.21
N LYS A 18 15.12 3.96 12.95
CA LYS A 18 15.63 3.02 13.97
C LYS A 18 14.63 2.80 15.08
N ASP A 19 14.07 3.88 15.61
CA ASP A 19 13.07 3.82 16.68
C ASP A 19 11.78 3.17 16.16
N PHE A 20 11.31 3.56 14.97
CA PHE A 20 10.15 2.95 14.32
C PHE A 20 10.30 1.43 14.20
N VAL A 21 11.42 0.94 13.64
CA VAL A 21 11.66 -0.50 13.47
C VAL A 21 11.72 -1.22 14.80
N ARG A 22 12.44 -0.67 15.79
CA ARG A 22 12.53 -1.25 17.13
C ARG A 22 11.15 -1.43 17.75
N ASP A 23 10.30 -0.42 17.61
CA ASP A 23 9.02 -0.35 18.31
C ASP A 23 7.90 -1.10 17.56
N THR A 24 7.97 -1.20 16.23
CA THR A 24 6.91 -1.81 15.40
C THR A 24 7.20 -3.23 14.92
N ALA A 25 8.46 -3.63 14.73
CA ALA A 25 8.79 -4.98 14.26
C ALA A 25 8.28 -6.11 15.18
N PRO A 26 8.22 -5.96 16.53
CA PRO A 26 7.57 -6.95 17.39
C PRO A 26 6.08 -7.15 17.09
N GLU A 27 5.37 -6.10 16.67
CA GLU A 27 3.95 -6.18 16.31
C GLU A 27 3.76 -6.92 14.98
N PHE A 28 4.63 -6.67 13.99
CA PHE A 28 4.55 -7.32 12.67
C PHE A 28 4.77 -8.84 12.70
N ARG A 29 5.32 -9.37 13.81
CA ARG A 29 5.49 -10.81 14.05
C ARG A 29 4.25 -11.48 14.63
N LYS A 30 3.25 -10.71 15.09
CA LYS A 30 2.02 -11.25 15.69
C LYS A 30 1.00 -11.59 14.61
N PRO A 31 0.05 -12.50 14.87
CA PRO A 31 -1.12 -12.68 14.02
C PRO A 31 -1.86 -11.36 13.77
N THR A 32 -2.43 -11.18 12.57
CA THR A 32 -3.10 -9.93 12.17
C THR A 32 -4.22 -9.51 13.12
N ILE A 33 -4.90 -10.47 13.77
CA ILE A 33 -5.95 -10.19 14.77
C ILE A 33 -5.40 -9.53 16.04
N GLU A 34 -4.18 -9.84 16.46
CA GLU A 34 -3.52 -9.20 17.61
C GLU A 34 -2.98 -7.81 17.25
N GLN A 35 -2.54 -7.64 16.00
CA GLN A 35 -2.10 -6.35 15.48
C GLN A 35 -3.21 -5.30 15.45
N LEU A 36 -4.48 -5.70 15.53
CA LEU A 36 -5.60 -4.77 15.66
C LEU A 36 -5.44 -3.82 16.85
N GLU A 37 -4.96 -4.33 17.98
CA GLU A 37 -4.74 -3.55 19.19
C GLU A 37 -3.35 -2.90 19.21
N GLY A 38 -2.31 -3.68 18.86
CA GLY A 38 -0.92 -3.26 19.00
C GLY A 38 -0.41 -2.34 17.90
N PHE A 39 -1.04 -2.32 16.73
CA PHE A 39 -0.59 -1.53 15.58
C PHE A 39 -1.72 -0.75 14.90
N VAL A 40 -2.81 -1.40 14.48
CA VAL A 40 -3.88 -0.77 13.68
C VAL A 40 -4.59 0.33 14.47
N LEU A 41 -4.95 0.08 15.74
CA LEU A 41 -5.59 1.09 16.58
C LEU A 41 -4.69 2.31 16.85
N PRO A 42 -3.40 2.15 17.24
CA PRO A 42 -2.47 3.28 17.30
C PRO A 42 -2.37 4.07 15.99
N VAL A 43 -2.27 3.39 14.84
CA VAL A 43 -2.22 4.07 13.53
C VAL A 43 -3.50 4.87 13.27
N TRP A 44 -4.68 4.30 13.54
CA TRP A 44 -5.93 5.05 13.43
C TRP A 44 -5.97 6.27 14.35
N ARG A 45 -5.47 6.15 15.58
CA ARG A 45 -5.42 7.27 16.53
C ARG A 45 -4.53 8.39 15.98
N GLU A 46 -3.35 8.06 15.49
CA GLU A 46 -2.42 9.03 14.90
C GLU A 46 -3.02 9.73 13.67
N LEU A 47 -3.75 9.00 12.83
CA LEU A 47 -4.45 9.56 11.67
C LEU A 47 -5.58 10.50 12.09
N VAL A 48 -6.41 10.10 13.07
CA VAL A 48 -7.50 10.91 13.63
C VAL A 48 -6.96 12.17 14.30
N ASP A 49 -5.93 12.05 15.11
CA ASP A 49 -5.30 13.19 15.79
C ASP A 49 -4.66 14.14 14.79
N GLY A 50 -4.06 13.59 13.72
CA GLY A 50 -3.55 14.38 12.61
C GLY A 50 -4.66 15.14 11.87
N ALA A 51 -5.78 14.48 11.56
CA ALA A 51 -6.95 15.12 10.94
C ALA A 51 -7.52 16.25 11.82
N ARG A 52 -7.63 16.02 13.14
CA ARG A 52 -8.05 17.04 14.12
C ARG A 52 -7.11 18.23 14.16
N TYR A 53 -5.81 17.96 14.21
CA TYR A 53 -4.78 18.99 14.31
C TYR A 53 -4.78 19.94 13.11
N VAL A 54 -5.06 19.41 11.91
CA VAL A 54 -4.98 20.20 10.67
C VAL A 54 -6.28 20.87 10.24
N ASP A 55 -7.42 20.51 10.84
CA ASP A 55 -8.76 20.89 10.34
C ASP A 55 -8.94 22.41 10.21
N GLU A 56 -8.66 23.17 11.27
CA GLU A 56 -8.79 24.64 11.25
C GLU A 56 -7.90 25.28 10.18
N ARG A 57 -6.66 24.81 10.07
CA ARG A 57 -5.71 25.38 9.10
C ARG A 57 -6.00 24.92 7.67
N LEU A 58 -6.64 23.77 7.44
CA LEU A 58 -7.19 23.42 6.13
C LEU A 58 -8.29 24.40 5.73
N ALA A 59 -9.21 24.74 6.65
CA ALA A 59 -10.26 25.72 6.38
C ALA A 59 -9.70 27.10 6.02
N GLU A 60 -8.66 27.56 6.71
CA GLU A 60 -7.94 28.80 6.35
C GLU A 60 -7.32 28.73 4.95
N ILE A 61 -6.66 27.61 4.62
CA ILE A 61 -6.07 27.39 3.29
C ILE A 61 -7.15 27.41 2.21
N PHE A 62 -8.30 26.78 2.43
CA PHE A 62 -9.39 26.80 1.45
C PHE A 62 -9.98 28.19 1.26
N ALA A 63 -10.06 29.01 2.32
CA ALA A 63 -10.50 30.40 2.23
C ALA A 63 -9.50 31.30 1.47
N GLU A 64 -8.20 31.03 1.61
CA GLU A 64 -7.11 31.75 0.95
C GLU A 64 -6.96 31.35 -0.53
N VAL A 65 -6.81 30.04 -0.79
CA VAL A 65 -6.53 29.47 -2.11
C VAL A 65 -7.78 29.44 -2.99
N LYS A 66 -8.95 29.22 -2.38
CA LYS A 66 -10.24 29.02 -3.07
C LYS A 66 -10.15 28.00 -4.21
N PRO A 67 -9.77 26.74 -3.92
CA PRO A 67 -9.61 25.73 -4.96
C PRO A 67 -10.96 25.41 -5.62
N ASP A 68 -10.94 25.13 -6.93
CA ASP A 68 -12.14 24.69 -7.65
C ASP A 68 -12.52 23.24 -7.29
N VAL A 69 -11.52 22.40 -7.02
CA VAL A 69 -11.67 20.99 -6.62
C VAL A 69 -10.62 20.62 -5.57
N ILE A 70 -10.99 19.80 -4.60
CA ILE A 70 -10.07 19.21 -3.60
C ILE A 70 -9.84 17.73 -3.94
N VAL A 71 -8.59 17.26 -3.90
CA VAL A 71 -8.26 15.83 -4.03
C VAL A 71 -7.74 15.31 -2.69
N GLU A 72 -8.42 14.30 -2.16
CA GLU A 72 -8.10 13.66 -0.88
C GLU A 72 -7.69 12.20 -1.13
N ASP A 73 -6.37 11.95 -1.05
CA ASP A 73 -5.79 10.60 -1.04
C ASP A 73 -5.34 10.27 0.39
N ASN A 74 -6.29 9.76 1.18
CA ASN A 74 -6.06 9.37 2.56
C ASN A 74 -7.10 8.32 2.99
N VAL A 75 -6.79 7.57 4.05
CA VAL A 75 -7.68 6.58 4.66
C VAL A 75 -8.55 7.19 5.78
N VAL A 76 -8.24 8.41 6.23
CA VAL A 76 -9.02 9.20 7.20
C VAL A 76 -9.57 10.46 6.52
N GLY A 77 -10.81 10.81 6.87
CA GLY A 77 -11.50 12.00 6.35
C GLY A 77 -11.00 13.30 6.96
N PHE A 78 -11.10 14.41 6.22
CA PHE A 78 -10.88 15.75 6.76
C PHE A 78 -12.20 16.56 6.78
N PRO A 79 -12.79 16.84 7.95
CA PRO A 79 -14.09 17.54 8.04
C PRO A 79 -14.13 18.87 7.31
N ALA A 80 -13.04 19.64 7.33
CA ALA A 80 -12.89 20.89 6.58
C ALA A 80 -13.14 20.73 5.07
N VAL A 81 -12.80 19.59 4.46
CA VAL A 81 -13.06 19.32 3.04
C VAL A 81 -14.56 19.30 2.79
N LEU A 82 -15.31 18.57 3.60
CA LEU A 82 -16.77 18.47 3.47
C LEU A 82 -17.47 19.78 3.85
N ALA A 83 -17.02 20.43 4.93
CA ALA A 83 -17.60 21.69 5.41
C ALA A 83 -17.37 22.86 4.44
N SER A 84 -16.34 22.79 3.59
CA SER A 84 -16.04 23.83 2.60
C SER A 84 -17.13 23.97 1.52
N GLY A 85 -17.88 22.90 1.24
CA GLY A 85 -18.83 22.83 0.12
C GLY A 85 -18.17 22.78 -1.27
N ILE A 86 -16.83 22.74 -1.33
CA ILE A 86 -16.06 22.64 -2.59
C ILE A 86 -16.18 21.20 -3.12
N PRO A 87 -16.36 21.00 -4.45
CA PRO A 87 -16.28 19.68 -5.05
C PRO A 87 -14.98 18.96 -4.65
N TRP A 88 -15.07 17.68 -4.29
CA TRP A 88 -13.90 16.95 -3.84
C TRP A 88 -13.87 15.51 -4.36
N VAL A 89 -12.66 14.97 -4.45
CA VAL A 89 -12.39 13.63 -4.98
C VAL A 89 -11.77 12.81 -3.88
N ARG A 90 -12.39 11.68 -3.53
CA ARG A 90 -11.76 10.66 -2.69
C ARG A 90 -10.91 9.75 -3.55
N ILE A 91 -9.68 9.47 -3.13
CA ILE A 91 -8.83 8.44 -3.72
C ILE A 91 -8.60 7.34 -2.70
N VAL A 92 -8.92 6.10 -3.08
CA VAL A 92 -8.56 4.89 -2.34
C VAL A 92 -7.33 4.29 -2.98
N SER A 93 -6.20 4.48 -2.30
CA SER A 93 -4.87 4.03 -2.72
C SER A 93 -4.42 2.74 -2.04
N CYS A 94 -5.19 2.21 -1.08
CA CYS A 94 -4.98 0.89 -0.47
C CYS A 94 -5.67 -0.24 -1.26
N ASN A 95 -5.45 -1.49 -0.81
CA ASN A 95 -6.18 -2.66 -1.29
C ASN A 95 -7.72 -2.43 -1.28
N PRO A 96 -8.47 -2.92 -2.29
CA PRO A 96 -9.92 -2.70 -2.38
C PRO A 96 -10.75 -3.22 -1.22
N LEU A 97 -10.21 -4.07 -0.33
CA LEU A 97 -10.91 -4.45 0.90
C LEU A 97 -11.17 -3.26 1.84
N GLU A 98 -10.51 -2.10 1.65
CA GLU A 98 -10.91 -0.86 2.33
C GLU A 98 -12.38 -0.49 2.03
N LEU A 99 -12.83 -0.75 0.80
CA LEU A 99 -14.24 -0.66 0.44
C LEU A 99 -14.95 -1.90 0.99
N LYS A 100 -15.49 -1.80 2.20
CA LYS A 100 -16.01 -2.96 2.95
C LYS A 100 -17.18 -3.64 2.23
N ASP A 101 -17.16 -4.97 2.21
CA ASP A 101 -18.28 -5.82 1.76
C ASP A 101 -18.37 -7.05 2.68
N PRO A 102 -19.55 -7.38 3.24
CA PRO A 102 -19.68 -8.51 4.15
C PRO A 102 -19.31 -9.86 3.51
N ALA A 103 -19.37 -9.98 2.18
CA ALA A 103 -19.01 -11.18 1.42
C ALA A 103 -17.51 -11.31 1.11
N LEU A 104 -16.70 -10.29 1.45
CA LEU A 104 -15.25 -10.25 1.24
C LEU A 104 -14.47 -10.34 2.57
N PRO A 105 -13.18 -10.73 2.56
CA PRO A 105 -12.39 -10.79 3.78
C PRO A 105 -12.40 -9.45 4.56
N PRO A 106 -12.30 -9.49 5.90
CA PRO A 106 -12.13 -8.27 6.68
C PRO A 106 -10.86 -7.52 6.27
N THR A 107 -10.95 -6.21 6.10
CA THR A 107 -9.78 -5.36 5.79
C THR A 107 -8.67 -5.55 6.83
N PHE A 108 -7.42 -5.59 6.36
CA PHE A 108 -6.18 -5.79 7.13
C PHE A 108 -5.96 -7.19 7.69
N SER A 109 -6.85 -8.15 7.46
CA SER A 109 -6.71 -9.49 8.04
C SER A 109 -5.72 -10.36 7.28
N GLY A 110 -5.56 -10.12 5.98
CA GLY A 110 -4.89 -11.06 5.08
C GLY A 110 -5.56 -12.44 5.04
N TYR A 111 -6.85 -12.52 5.34
CA TYR A 111 -7.56 -13.80 5.34
C TYR A 111 -7.97 -14.20 3.91
N PRO A 112 -7.98 -15.50 3.63
CA PRO A 112 -8.35 -16.01 2.32
C PRO A 112 -9.79 -15.67 1.94
N THR A 113 -10.03 -15.45 0.65
CA THR A 113 -11.36 -15.20 0.07
C THR A 113 -12.27 -16.42 0.22
N ALA A 114 -11.71 -17.63 0.12
CA ALA A 114 -12.45 -18.89 0.08
C ALA A 114 -12.75 -19.48 1.48
N ASP A 115 -12.04 -19.05 2.52
CA ASP A 115 -12.24 -19.54 3.89
C ASP A 115 -12.64 -18.38 4.81
N ARG A 116 -13.86 -18.51 5.37
CA ARG A 116 -14.54 -17.49 6.16
C ARG A 116 -14.50 -17.75 7.66
N SER A 117 -13.82 -18.82 8.09
CA SER A 117 -13.91 -19.34 9.46
C SER A 117 -13.61 -18.28 10.52
N ASP A 118 -12.61 -17.42 10.26
CA ASP A 118 -12.14 -16.41 11.22
C ASP A 118 -12.67 -14.99 10.95
N TRP A 119 -13.48 -14.79 9.90
CA TRP A 119 -13.89 -13.45 9.46
C TRP A 119 -14.76 -12.73 10.50
N GLU A 120 -15.70 -13.46 11.10
CA GLU A 120 -16.63 -12.89 12.09
C GLU A 120 -15.91 -12.49 13.37
N GLU A 121 -14.98 -13.33 13.83
CA GLU A 121 -14.17 -13.04 15.01
C GLU A 121 -13.31 -11.79 14.79
N PHE A 122 -12.60 -11.71 13.66
CA PHE A 122 -11.78 -10.55 13.33
C PHE A 122 -12.61 -9.26 13.26
N ARG A 123 -13.76 -9.29 12.59
CA ARG A 123 -14.67 -8.12 12.52
C ARG A 123 -15.21 -7.72 13.89
N ARG A 124 -15.55 -8.69 14.75
CA ARG A 124 -15.99 -8.44 16.13
C ARG A 124 -14.87 -7.76 16.91
N ARG A 125 -13.66 -8.31 16.88
CA ARG A 125 -12.49 -7.75 17.57
C ARG A 125 -12.14 -6.35 17.06
N TYR A 126 -12.20 -6.13 15.74
CA TYR A 126 -11.98 -4.82 15.13
C TYR A 126 -12.97 -3.80 15.68
N ARG A 127 -14.28 -4.11 15.66
CA ARG A 127 -15.31 -3.21 16.19
C ARG A 127 -15.10 -2.90 17.67
N GLU A 128 -14.89 -3.92 18.51
CA GLU A 128 -14.67 -3.75 19.95
C GLU A 128 -13.53 -2.79 20.27
N LEU A 129 -12.44 -2.85 19.49
CA LEU A 129 -11.26 -2.01 19.69
C LEU A 129 -11.40 -0.59 19.11
N HIS A 130 -12.04 -0.46 17.94
CA HIS A 130 -11.97 0.78 17.15
C HIS A 130 -13.24 1.64 17.24
N GLU A 131 -14.39 1.06 17.62
CA GLU A 131 -15.65 1.80 17.70
C GLU A 131 -15.59 3.02 18.64
N PRO A 132 -14.93 2.99 19.82
CA PRO A 132 -14.82 4.18 20.66
C PRO A 132 -14.12 5.34 19.94
N LEU A 133 -12.96 5.08 19.32
CA LEU A 133 -12.21 6.10 18.56
C LEU A 133 -13.02 6.59 17.35
N GLN A 134 -13.69 5.68 16.64
CA GLN A 134 -14.51 6.03 15.48
C GLN A 134 -15.68 6.93 15.88
N ARG A 135 -16.33 6.66 17.02
CA ARG A 135 -17.42 7.48 17.55
C ARG A 135 -16.95 8.88 17.93
N GLU A 136 -15.83 8.98 18.64
CA GLU A 136 -15.22 10.27 18.98
C GLU A 136 -14.84 11.07 17.73
N PHE A 137 -14.34 10.41 16.69
CA PHE A 137 -14.00 11.09 15.44
C PHE A 137 -15.24 11.51 14.65
N ARG A 138 -16.30 10.69 14.65
CA ARG A 138 -17.61 11.03 14.09
C ARG A 138 -18.21 12.27 14.74
N GLU A 139 -18.13 12.39 16.07
CA GLU A 139 -18.59 13.57 16.81
C GLU A 139 -17.78 14.82 16.44
N PHE A 140 -16.46 14.68 16.33
CA PHE A 140 -15.59 15.76 15.84
C PHE A 140 -15.97 16.22 14.43
N CYS A 141 -16.19 15.30 13.49
CA CYS A 141 -16.62 15.64 12.13
C CYS A 141 -17.90 16.49 12.12
N VAL A 142 -18.89 16.11 12.93
CA VAL A 142 -20.15 16.86 13.06
C VAL A 142 -19.93 18.23 13.69
N ALA A 143 -19.06 18.34 14.71
CA ALA A 143 -18.73 19.61 15.34
C ALA A 143 -18.04 20.58 14.36
N CYS A 144 -17.25 20.07 13.42
CA CYS A 144 -16.61 20.85 12.35
C CYS A 144 -17.54 21.14 11.15
N GLY A 145 -18.81 20.72 11.19
CA GLY A 145 -19.79 21.01 10.12
C GLY A 145 -19.85 20.00 8.98
N ALA A 146 -19.13 18.87 9.07
CA ALA A 146 -19.27 17.75 8.15
C ALA A 146 -20.47 16.86 8.53
N PRO A 147 -21.05 16.09 7.58
CA PRO A 147 -22.03 15.06 7.93
C PRO A 147 -21.41 14.00 8.85
N PRO A 148 -22.23 13.26 9.62
CA PRO A 148 -21.71 12.16 10.43
C PRO A 148 -21.04 11.09 9.56
N LEU A 149 -19.91 10.56 10.01
CA LEU A 149 -19.26 9.41 9.39
C LEU A 149 -20.19 8.19 9.35
N PRO A 150 -20.16 7.39 8.26
CA PRO A 150 -20.79 6.08 8.22
C PRO A 150 -20.25 5.18 9.34
N GLU A 151 -21.07 4.22 9.79
CA GLU A 151 -20.68 3.30 10.85
C GLU A 151 -19.45 2.47 10.46
N GLY A 152 -18.44 2.46 11.34
CA GLY A 152 -17.20 1.72 11.12
C GLY A 152 -16.28 2.30 10.05
N GLU A 153 -16.58 3.49 9.51
CA GLU A 153 -15.71 4.22 8.57
C GLU A 153 -15.03 5.41 9.25
N PHE A 154 -13.80 5.68 8.82
CA PHE A 154 -13.00 6.85 9.25
C PHE A 154 -12.94 7.93 8.17
N ILE A 155 -13.60 7.74 7.03
CA ILE A 155 -13.62 8.67 5.90
C ILE A 155 -14.97 8.62 5.20
N HIS A 156 -15.44 9.76 4.68
CA HIS A 156 -16.69 9.85 3.94
C HIS A 156 -16.55 9.33 2.50
N GLU A 157 -17.69 9.05 1.86
CA GLU A 157 -17.73 8.92 0.40
C GLU A 157 -17.98 10.30 -0.21
N SER A 158 -17.24 10.65 -1.27
CA SER A 158 -17.50 11.88 -2.01
C SER A 158 -18.80 11.74 -2.80
N PRO A 159 -19.70 12.74 -2.74
CA PRO A 159 -20.87 12.77 -3.61
C PRO A 159 -20.51 13.16 -5.06
N PHE A 160 -19.28 13.59 -5.32
CA PHE A 160 -18.82 14.07 -6.63
C PHE A 160 -18.06 12.98 -7.41
N LEU A 161 -16.99 12.44 -6.84
CA LEU A 161 -16.14 11.45 -7.48
C LEU A 161 -15.31 10.67 -6.46
N ASN A 162 -15.29 9.35 -6.61
CA ASN A 162 -14.44 8.46 -5.83
C ASN A 162 -13.62 7.60 -6.79
N LEU A 163 -12.31 7.59 -6.62
CA LEU A 163 -11.39 6.83 -7.44
C LEU A 163 -10.76 5.72 -6.59
N TYR A 164 -10.59 4.53 -7.14
CA TYR A 164 -9.80 3.50 -6.48
C TYR A 164 -8.79 2.85 -7.42
N LEU A 165 -7.59 2.64 -6.88
CA LEU A 165 -6.42 2.20 -7.64
C LEU A 165 -6.19 0.70 -7.49
N TYR A 166 -6.82 -0.09 -8.35
CA TYR A 166 -6.57 -1.53 -8.41
C TYR A 166 -6.91 -2.15 -9.78
N PRO A 167 -6.12 -3.10 -10.30
CA PRO A 167 -6.42 -3.82 -11.54
C PRO A 167 -7.71 -4.63 -11.46
N ALA A 168 -8.55 -4.55 -12.49
CA ALA A 168 -9.78 -5.34 -12.59
C ALA A 168 -9.52 -6.85 -12.46
N ASP A 169 -8.40 -7.31 -13.02
CA ASP A 169 -7.96 -8.70 -13.01
C ASP A 169 -7.59 -9.24 -11.62
N ALA A 170 -7.30 -8.34 -10.68
CA ALA A 170 -6.99 -8.69 -9.30
C ALA A 170 -8.08 -8.26 -8.31
N ASP A 171 -9.01 -7.40 -8.71
CA ASP A 171 -10.10 -6.90 -7.86
C ASP A 171 -11.02 -8.03 -7.37
N TYR A 172 -11.82 -7.75 -6.35
CA TYR A 172 -12.71 -8.73 -5.73
C TYR A 172 -14.10 -8.72 -6.37
N GLU A 173 -14.72 -9.89 -6.44
CA GLU A 173 -16.14 -10.00 -6.78
C GLU A 173 -17.00 -9.56 -5.59
N ARG A 174 -17.48 -8.31 -5.64
CA ARG A 174 -18.32 -7.72 -4.60
C ARG A 174 -19.74 -8.27 -4.65
N SER A 175 -20.36 -8.44 -3.49
CA SER A 175 -21.79 -8.77 -3.39
C SER A 175 -22.68 -7.59 -3.77
N ARG A 176 -22.14 -6.37 -3.71
CA ARG A 176 -22.83 -5.13 -4.08
C ARG A 176 -21.99 -4.31 -5.04
N ARG A 177 -22.63 -3.74 -6.06
CA ARG A 177 -21.99 -2.75 -6.93
C ARG A 177 -21.74 -1.48 -6.13
N LEU A 178 -20.57 -0.88 -6.34
CA LEU A 178 -20.27 0.45 -5.81
C LEU A 178 -21.20 1.49 -6.44
N GLY A 179 -21.36 2.62 -5.76
CA GLY A 179 -22.16 3.75 -6.23
C GLY A 179 -21.66 4.31 -7.58
N PRO A 180 -22.48 5.09 -8.29
CA PRO A 180 -22.15 5.62 -9.62
C PRO A 180 -20.97 6.61 -9.62
N THR A 181 -20.60 7.14 -8.44
CA THR A 181 -19.45 8.04 -8.25
C THR A 181 -18.13 7.28 -8.16
N TRP A 182 -18.14 5.95 -8.01
CA TRP A 182 -16.93 5.13 -7.89
C TRP A 182 -16.38 4.69 -9.24
N ILE A 183 -15.13 5.08 -9.53
CA ILE A 183 -14.41 4.73 -10.74
C ILE A 183 -13.13 3.99 -10.40
N ARG A 184 -12.96 2.79 -10.98
CA ARG A 184 -11.71 2.03 -10.92
C ARG A 184 -10.70 2.59 -11.92
N LEU A 185 -9.48 2.83 -11.48
CA LEU A 185 -8.39 3.34 -12.32
C LEU A 185 -7.46 2.25 -12.89
N GLY A 186 -7.47 1.03 -12.34
CA GLY A 186 -6.52 0.00 -12.74
C GLY A 186 -5.15 0.23 -12.13
N SER A 187 -4.30 0.98 -12.83
CA SER A 187 -2.93 1.30 -12.40
C SER A 187 -2.56 2.75 -12.73
N CYS A 188 -1.81 3.40 -11.85
CA CYS A 188 -1.36 4.78 -11.99
C CYS A 188 0.16 4.80 -11.81
N VAL A 189 0.89 4.59 -12.89
CA VAL A 189 2.35 4.56 -12.87
C VAL A 189 2.90 5.93 -13.26
N ARG A 190 3.73 6.51 -12.39
CA ARG A 190 4.44 7.77 -12.70
C ARG A 190 5.41 7.56 -13.86
N ARG A 191 5.67 8.62 -14.63
CA ARG A 191 6.72 8.56 -15.67
C ARG A 191 8.05 8.21 -14.99
N ALA A 192 8.72 7.19 -15.52
CA ALA A 192 10.00 6.73 -15.02
C ALA A 192 11.08 7.79 -15.26
N ASP A 193 11.94 7.98 -14.25
CA ASP A 193 13.23 8.66 -14.42
C ASP A 193 14.18 7.79 -15.28
N LEU A 194 15.38 8.30 -15.54
CA LEU A 194 16.42 7.54 -16.25
C LEU A 194 16.73 6.22 -15.52
N VAL A 195 16.78 5.12 -16.28
CA VAL A 195 17.19 3.81 -15.77
C VAL A 195 18.63 3.89 -15.27
N PRO A 196 18.92 3.52 -14.00
CA PRO A 196 20.28 3.46 -13.52
C PRO A 196 21.09 2.41 -14.30
N GLY A 197 22.33 2.75 -14.68
CA GLY A 197 23.17 1.89 -15.54
C GLY A 197 23.58 0.54 -14.92
N HIS A 198 23.35 0.36 -13.62
CA HIS A 198 23.74 -0.84 -12.87
C HIS A 198 22.60 -1.88 -12.72
N VAL A 199 21.40 -1.64 -13.27
CA VAL A 199 20.20 -2.52 -13.14
C VAL A 199 20.28 -3.80 -14.00
N ARG A 200 21.46 -4.12 -14.54
CA ARG A 200 21.71 -5.36 -15.28
C ARG A 200 23.08 -5.92 -14.93
N GLY A 201 23.13 -7.23 -14.72
CA GLY A 201 24.36 -7.97 -14.49
C GLY A 201 24.22 -9.41 -14.97
N PRO A 202 25.31 -10.20 -14.93
CA PRO A 202 25.27 -11.60 -15.30
C PRO A 202 24.42 -12.39 -14.29
N GLY A 203 23.54 -13.26 -14.78
CA GLY A 203 22.71 -14.13 -13.94
C GLY A 203 21.59 -14.81 -14.74
N ARG A 204 20.97 -15.84 -14.15
CA ARG A 204 19.88 -16.59 -14.79
C ARG A 204 18.60 -15.78 -14.94
N ALA A 205 18.29 -14.97 -13.93
CA ALA A 205 17.18 -14.03 -13.90
C ALA A 205 17.55 -12.79 -13.08
N VAL A 206 16.84 -11.69 -13.29
CA VAL A 206 16.99 -10.44 -12.55
C VAL A 206 15.89 -10.31 -11.50
N LEU A 207 16.27 -10.21 -10.23
CA LEU A 207 15.35 -10.06 -9.11
C LEU A 207 15.37 -8.62 -8.61
N TYR A 208 14.22 -8.07 -8.24
CA TYR A 208 14.15 -6.77 -7.57
C TYR A 208 13.70 -6.93 -6.13
N LEU A 209 14.55 -6.56 -5.17
CA LEU A 209 14.24 -6.59 -3.74
C LEU A 209 13.90 -5.18 -3.24
N SER A 210 12.65 -4.96 -2.83
CA SER A 210 12.19 -3.70 -2.24
C SER A 210 11.04 -3.90 -1.25
N LEU A 211 11.32 -3.70 0.04
CA LEU A 211 10.31 -3.75 1.10
C LEU A 211 9.69 -2.37 1.41
N GLY A 212 9.83 -1.42 0.48
CA GLY A 212 9.42 -0.02 0.70
C GLY A 212 10.27 0.69 1.75
N SER A 213 10.04 1.98 1.97
CA SER A 213 10.85 2.78 2.90
C SER A 213 10.80 2.26 4.35
N LEU A 214 9.63 1.77 4.77
CA LEU A 214 9.40 1.26 6.13
C LEU A 214 9.98 -0.13 6.32
N GLY A 215 9.73 -1.06 5.39
CA GLY A 215 10.25 -2.42 5.49
C GLY A 215 11.77 -2.48 5.28
N SER A 216 12.31 -1.68 4.35
CA SER A 216 13.77 -1.61 4.13
C SER A 216 14.52 -0.95 5.30
N ALA A 217 13.83 -0.32 6.25
CA ALA A 217 14.46 0.12 7.49
C ALA A 217 14.79 -1.06 8.43
N ASP A 218 14.15 -2.23 8.31
CA ASP A 218 14.51 -3.40 9.12
C ASP A 218 15.79 -4.06 8.59
N VAL A 219 16.94 -3.58 9.09
CA VAL A 219 18.28 -4.03 8.67
C VAL A 219 18.45 -5.55 8.83
N ARG A 220 17.86 -6.15 9.88
CA ARG A 220 17.99 -7.59 10.12
C ARG A 220 17.22 -8.39 9.07
N LEU A 221 16.00 -7.97 8.77
CA LEU A 221 15.19 -8.59 7.72
C LEU A 221 15.85 -8.42 6.35
N MET A 222 16.26 -7.19 6.01
CA MET A 222 16.92 -6.90 4.73
C MET A 222 18.21 -7.69 4.56
N GLN A 223 19.09 -7.75 5.58
CA GLN A 223 20.33 -8.52 5.49
C GLN A 223 20.05 -10.02 5.35
N LYS A 224 19.04 -10.58 6.04
CA LYS A 224 18.63 -11.99 5.86
C LYS A 224 18.24 -12.29 4.41
N LEU A 225 17.46 -11.40 3.78
CA LEU A 225 17.06 -11.56 2.38
C LEU A 225 18.26 -11.42 1.42
N ILE A 226 19.12 -10.43 1.67
CA ILE A 226 20.36 -10.21 0.89
C ILE A 226 21.28 -11.44 0.98
N ASP A 227 21.50 -11.97 2.18
CA ASP A 227 22.36 -13.14 2.38
C ASP A 227 21.79 -14.38 1.68
N THR A 228 20.46 -14.57 1.75
CA THR A 228 19.77 -15.69 1.08
C THR A 228 19.90 -15.59 -0.44
N LEU A 229 19.62 -14.43 -1.01
CA LEU A 229 19.67 -14.22 -2.46
C LEU A 229 21.12 -14.15 -3.00
N GLY A 230 22.08 -13.81 -2.13
CA GLY A 230 23.51 -13.78 -2.47
C GLY A 230 24.10 -15.17 -2.73
N GLY A 231 23.43 -16.22 -2.28
CA GLY A 231 23.79 -17.62 -2.56
C GLY A 231 23.28 -18.16 -3.90
N THR A 232 22.61 -17.34 -4.72
CA THR A 232 21.96 -17.78 -5.97
C THR A 232 22.76 -17.38 -7.22
N ASP A 233 22.39 -17.93 -8.38
CA ASP A 233 22.91 -17.53 -9.70
C ASP A 233 22.09 -16.40 -10.35
N HIS A 234 21.20 -15.77 -9.58
CA HIS A 234 20.42 -14.61 -10.00
C HIS A 234 21.18 -13.31 -9.81
N PHE A 235 20.85 -12.31 -10.62
CA PHE A 235 21.29 -10.93 -10.40
C PHE A 235 20.24 -10.18 -9.59
N VAL A 236 20.63 -9.48 -8.52
CA VAL A 236 19.66 -8.83 -7.62
C VAL A 236 19.87 -7.33 -7.58
N VAL A 237 18.79 -6.59 -7.80
CA VAL A 237 18.74 -5.14 -7.64
C VAL A 237 18.02 -4.84 -6.33
N VAL A 238 18.73 -4.20 -5.39
CA VAL A 238 18.25 -4.00 -4.01
C VAL A 238 17.93 -2.53 -3.77
N SER A 239 16.68 -2.22 -3.44
CA SER A 239 16.30 -0.93 -2.85
C SER A 239 16.61 -0.95 -1.36
N MET A 240 17.77 -0.39 -0.99
CA MET A 240 18.38 -0.61 0.33
C MET A 240 17.71 0.18 1.45
N GLY A 241 17.01 1.27 1.13
CA GLY A 241 16.25 2.05 2.10
C GLY A 241 17.09 2.93 3.03
N PRO A 242 16.48 3.57 4.03
CA PRO A 242 17.07 4.67 4.78
C PRO A 242 18.28 4.27 5.66
N GLN A 243 18.49 2.97 5.88
CA GLN A 243 19.60 2.42 6.66
C GLN A 243 20.60 1.65 5.77
N HIS A 244 20.72 2.02 4.50
CA HIS A 244 21.53 1.31 3.50
C HIS A 244 23.01 1.13 3.89
N GLU A 245 23.60 2.06 4.64
CA GLU A 245 24.99 1.97 5.11
C GLU A 245 25.25 0.77 6.03
N GLU A 246 24.21 0.21 6.66
CA GLU A 246 24.31 -0.96 7.54
C GLU A 246 24.20 -2.29 6.78
N LEU A 247 23.84 -2.26 5.49
CA LEU A 247 23.63 -3.43 4.66
C LEU A 247 24.88 -3.77 3.86
N ARG A 248 25.15 -5.08 3.70
CA ARG A 248 26.25 -5.59 2.89
C ARG A 248 25.71 -6.42 1.73
N LEU A 249 25.90 -5.91 0.51
CA LEU A 249 25.50 -6.59 -0.72
C LEU A 249 26.48 -7.72 -1.09
N ALA A 250 25.94 -8.79 -1.67
CA ALA A 250 26.74 -9.87 -2.25
C ALA A 250 27.24 -9.49 -3.67
N PRO A 251 28.26 -10.20 -4.21
CA PRO A 251 28.86 -9.86 -5.51
C PRO A 251 27.90 -9.91 -6.71
N ASN A 252 26.80 -10.67 -6.62
CA ASN A 252 25.76 -10.77 -7.64
C ASN A 252 24.69 -9.67 -7.52
N MET A 253 24.94 -8.62 -6.73
CA MET A 253 23.95 -7.60 -6.44
C MET A 253 24.44 -6.19 -6.75
N THR A 254 23.47 -5.33 -6.97
CA THR A 254 23.61 -3.88 -6.96
C THR A 254 22.52 -3.28 -6.08
N GLY A 255 22.71 -2.07 -5.59
CA GLY A 255 21.70 -1.39 -4.80
C GLY A 255 22.08 0.03 -4.50
N GLU A 256 21.05 0.83 -4.24
CA GLU A 256 21.16 2.22 -3.79
C GLU A 256 20.13 2.44 -2.67
N GLU A 257 20.30 3.53 -1.91
CA GLU A 257 19.34 3.95 -0.88
C GLU A 257 17.91 4.04 -1.45
N PHE A 258 17.78 4.71 -2.59
CA PHE A 258 16.54 4.91 -3.30
C PHE A 258 16.71 4.56 -4.77
N LEU A 259 15.74 3.85 -5.32
CA LEU A 259 15.76 3.38 -6.69
C LEU A 259 14.47 3.81 -7.42
N PRO A 260 14.55 4.24 -8.70
CA PRO A 260 13.37 4.60 -9.49
C PRO A 260 12.59 3.34 -9.91
N GLN A 261 11.78 2.79 -8.99
CA GLN A 261 11.05 1.53 -9.16
C GLN A 261 10.33 1.39 -10.52
N PRO A 262 9.58 2.40 -11.04
CA PRO A 262 8.94 2.29 -12.36
C PRO A 262 9.91 2.10 -13.53
N ALA A 263 11.16 2.57 -13.42
CA ALA A 263 12.20 2.39 -14.42
C ALA A 263 12.83 0.97 -14.35
N ILE A 264 12.81 0.37 -13.17
CA ILE A 264 13.44 -0.92 -12.87
C ILE A 264 12.49 -2.07 -13.18
N LEU A 265 11.22 -1.95 -12.81
CA LEU A 265 10.23 -3.02 -12.95
C LEU A 265 10.18 -3.65 -14.35
N PRO A 266 10.25 -2.90 -15.48
CA PRO A 266 10.28 -3.51 -16.81
C PRO A 266 11.45 -4.48 -17.05
N LEU A 267 12.56 -4.30 -16.31
CA LEU A 267 13.84 -4.96 -16.54
C LEU A 267 14.07 -6.20 -15.67
N VAL A 268 13.15 -6.50 -14.75
CA VAL A 268 13.29 -7.62 -13.82
C VAL A 268 12.32 -8.75 -14.13
N ASP A 269 12.60 -9.94 -13.62
CA ASP A 269 11.82 -11.15 -13.82
C ASP A 269 10.89 -11.43 -12.63
N VAL A 270 11.33 -11.15 -11.40
CA VAL A 270 10.53 -11.32 -10.18
C VAL A 270 10.75 -10.13 -9.23
N VAL A 271 9.66 -9.70 -8.58
CA VAL A 271 9.67 -8.66 -7.56
C VAL A 271 9.54 -9.27 -6.17
N ILE A 272 10.46 -8.98 -5.26
CA ILE A 272 10.39 -9.36 -3.85
C ILE A 272 9.98 -8.11 -3.08
N THR A 273 8.77 -8.10 -2.53
CA THR A 273 8.15 -6.89 -1.99
C THR A 273 7.40 -7.12 -0.70
N HIS A 274 7.26 -6.05 0.09
CA HIS A 274 6.34 -6.00 1.23
C HIS A 274 4.86 -6.01 0.82
N GLY A 275 4.51 -5.74 -0.45
CA GLY A 275 3.12 -5.80 -0.91
C GLY A 275 2.31 -4.53 -0.71
N GLY A 276 2.97 -3.37 -0.58
CA GLY A 276 2.29 -2.08 -0.65
C GLY A 276 1.55 -1.92 -1.99
N ASN A 277 0.35 -1.33 -1.96
CA ASN A 277 -0.57 -1.33 -3.11
C ASN A 277 0.05 -0.72 -4.38
N ASN A 278 0.85 0.34 -4.26
CA ASN A 278 1.58 0.91 -5.39
C ASN A 278 2.51 -0.12 -6.06
N THR A 279 3.36 -0.81 -5.28
CA THR A 279 4.27 -1.81 -5.85
C THR A 279 3.51 -3.00 -6.45
N VAL A 280 2.40 -3.43 -5.84
CA VAL A 280 1.58 -4.51 -6.40
C VAL A 280 0.96 -4.11 -7.74
N THR A 281 0.33 -2.94 -7.80
CA THR A 281 -0.32 -2.45 -9.03
C THR A 281 0.69 -2.12 -10.13
N GLU A 282 1.86 -1.58 -9.80
CA GLU A 282 2.97 -1.37 -10.74
C GLU A 282 3.57 -2.68 -11.24
N SER A 283 3.72 -3.69 -10.37
CA SER A 283 4.21 -5.01 -10.78
C SER A 283 3.25 -5.65 -11.78
N LEU A 284 1.93 -5.59 -11.53
CA LEU A 284 0.92 -6.05 -12.49
C LEU A 284 0.90 -5.21 -13.77
N HIS A 285 1.11 -3.89 -13.67
CA HIS A 285 1.22 -2.99 -14.83
C HIS A 285 2.37 -3.37 -15.76
N PHE A 286 3.49 -3.86 -15.22
CA PHE A 286 4.63 -4.35 -16.01
C PHE A 286 4.64 -5.87 -16.21
N GLY A 287 3.60 -6.56 -15.77
CA GLY A 287 3.45 -8.01 -15.94
C GLY A 287 4.48 -8.83 -15.16
N LYS A 288 4.82 -8.41 -13.95
CA LYS A 288 5.85 -9.01 -13.11
C LYS A 288 5.25 -9.83 -11.96
N PRO A 289 5.63 -11.11 -11.81
CA PRO A 289 5.24 -11.90 -10.66
C PRO A 289 5.99 -11.43 -9.41
N MET A 290 5.47 -11.79 -8.24
CA MET A 290 6.02 -11.30 -6.98
C MET A 290 6.07 -12.32 -5.84
N VAL A 291 7.11 -12.23 -5.03
CA VAL A 291 7.13 -12.80 -3.68
C VAL A 291 6.77 -11.67 -2.71
N VAL A 292 5.72 -11.88 -1.92
CA VAL A 292 5.16 -10.87 -1.02
C VAL A 292 5.41 -11.25 0.43
N LEU A 293 6.10 -10.36 1.15
CA LEU A 293 6.49 -10.47 2.56
C LEU A 293 5.77 -9.37 3.37
N PRO A 294 4.46 -9.51 3.64
CA PRO A 294 3.64 -8.43 4.19
C PRO A 294 4.00 -8.13 5.65
N LEU A 295 4.12 -6.84 5.97
CA LEU A 295 4.52 -6.38 7.31
C LEU A 295 3.36 -5.79 8.10
N PHE A 296 2.46 -5.05 7.46
CA PHE A 296 1.34 -4.39 8.15
C PHE A 296 0.21 -3.92 7.21
N TRP A 297 -0.93 -3.58 7.81
CA TRP A 297 -2.04 -2.89 7.12
C TRP A 297 -2.57 -3.69 5.92
N ASP A 298 -2.80 -3.03 4.79
CA ASP A 298 -3.35 -3.63 3.57
C ASP A 298 -2.36 -4.52 2.81
N GLN A 299 -1.10 -4.57 3.23
CA GLN A 299 -0.09 -5.45 2.65
C GLN A 299 -0.47 -6.92 2.81
N TYR A 300 -1.10 -7.27 3.94
CA TYR A 300 -1.58 -8.63 4.19
C TYR A 300 -2.65 -9.04 3.18
N ASP A 301 -3.57 -8.13 2.87
CA ASP A 301 -4.65 -8.36 1.91
C ASP A 301 -4.09 -8.48 0.50
N ASN A 302 -3.13 -7.62 0.13
CA ASN A 302 -2.41 -7.70 -1.13
C ASN A 302 -1.64 -9.01 -1.28
N ALA A 303 -0.89 -9.43 -0.25
CA ALA A 303 -0.13 -10.66 -0.27
C ALA A 303 -1.05 -11.88 -0.46
N GLN A 304 -2.14 -11.94 0.30
CA GLN A 304 -3.13 -13.00 0.18
C GLN A 304 -3.75 -13.02 -1.22
N ARG A 305 -4.14 -11.85 -1.74
CA ARG A 305 -4.77 -11.76 -3.06
C ARG A 305 -3.84 -12.20 -4.19
N MET A 306 -2.58 -11.78 -4.17
CA MET A 306 -1.59 -12.20 -5.17
C MET A 306 -1.32 -13.71 -5.10
N HIS A 307 -1.30 -14.27 -3.89
CA HIS A 307 -1.16 -15.71 -3.68
C HIS A 307 -2.34 -16.50 -4.27
N GLU A 308 -3.58 -16.09 -3.97
CA GLU A 308 -4.80 -16.75 -4.46
C GLU A 308 -4.92 -16.74 -5.98
N LEU A 309 -4.52 -15.65 -6.62
CA LEU A 309 -4.55 -15.52 -8.09
C LEU A 309 -3.40 -16.26 -8.78
N GLY A 310 -2.40 -16.73 -8.01
CA GLY A 310 -1.17 -17.31 -8.53
C GLY A 310 -0.25 -16.29 -9.21
N PHE A 311 -0.47 -14.99 -9.02
CA PHE A 311 0.43 -13.92 -9.50
C PHE A 311 1.61 -13.68 -8.55
N GLY A 312 1.56 -14.28 -7.37
CA GLY A 312 2.67 -14.25 -6.44
C GLY A 312 2.65 -15.38 -5.42
N ARG A 313 3.61 -15.30 -4.50
CA ARG A 313 3.74 -16.17 -3.33
C ARG A 313 3.79 -15.32 -2.08
N ARG A 314 2.89 -15.57 -1.13
CA ARG A 314 2.93 -14.95 0.20
C ARG A 314 3.85 -15.77 1.10
N LEU A 315 4.77 -15.11 1.78
CA LEU A 315 5.65 -15.70 2.78
C LEU A 315 5.58 -14.90 4.08
N ASP A 316 5.79 -15.56 5.22
CA ASP A 316 5.98 -14.88 6.50
C ASP A 316 7.30 -14.09 6.44
N PRO A 317 7.31 -12.74 6.60
CA PRO A 317 8.53 -11.94 6.53
C PRO A 317 9.62 -12.41 7.51
N TYR A 318 9.25 -12.86 8.70
CA TYR A 318 10.19 -13.20 9.77
C TYR A 318 10.39 -14.71 9.93
N GLY A 319 9.34 -15.49 9.69
CA GLY A 319 9.28 -16.93 9.95
C GLY A 319 9.72 -17.84 8.81
N HIS A 320 9.83 -17.35 7.57
CA HIS A 320 10.20 -18.20 6.44
C HIS A 320 11.64 -18.75 6.55
N ASP A 321 11.82 -19.98 6.09
CA ASP A 321 13.13 -20.57 5.82
C ASP A 321 13.71 -19.99 4.51
N PRO A 322 15.04 -19.72 4.43
CA PRO A 322 15.69 -19.34 3.18
C PRO A 322 15.31 -20.21 1.98
N ALA A 323 15.16 -21.53 2.15
CA ALA A 323 14.75 -22.45 1.09
C ALA A 323 13.31 -22.21 0.60
N GLU A 324 12.41 -21.73 1.46
CA GLU A 324 11.04 -21.37 1.06
C GLU A 324 11.03 -20.14 0.15
N LEU A 325 11.87 -19.14 0.45
CA LEU A 325 12.04 -17.97 -0.41
C LEU A 325 12.56 -18.37 -1.79
N LEU A 326 13.60 -19.20 -1.83
CA LEU A 326 14.18 -19.68 -3.09
C LEU A 326 13.16 -20.51 -3.89
N ALA A 327 12.49 -21.46 -3.24
CA ALA A 327 11.45 -22.27 -3.89
C ALA A 327 10.28 -21.42 -4.42
N ALA A 328 9.89 -20.36 -3.70
CA ALA A 328 8.87 -19.43 -4.16
C ALA A 328 9.30 -18.72 -5.45
N ILE A 329 10.54 -18.21 -5.50
CA ILE A 329 11.13 -17.55 -6.68
C ILE A 329 11.19 -18.52 -7.86
N GLU A 330 11.73 -19.72 -7.65
CA GLU A 330 11.83 -20.75 -8.69
C GLU A 330 10.45 -21.12 -9.23
N SER A 331 9.46 -21.31 -8.36
CA SER A 331 8.10 -21.65 -8.78
C SER A 331 7.45 -20.58 -9.67
N LEU A 332 7.84 -19.32 -9.52
CA LEU A 332 7.33 -18.22 -10.35
C LEU A 332 8.09 -18.14 -11.68
N LEU A 333 9.40 -18.40 -11.67
CA LEU A 333 10.23 -18.42 -12.87
C LEU A 333 9.95 -19.64 -13.77
N GLU A 334 9.59 -20.77 -13.18
CA GLU A 334 9.36 -22.04 -13.87
C GLU A 334 7.91 -22.23 -14.34
N ASP A 335 6.97 -21.38 -13.93
CA ASP A 335 5.56 -21.46 -14.38
C ASP A 335 5.44 -21.02 -15.85
N PRO A 336 5.15 -21.94 -16.79
CA PRO A 336 5.14 -21.63 -18.22
C PRO A 336 3.95 -20.78 -18.66
N LEU A 337 2.89 -20.69 -17.85
CA LEU A 337 1.66 -19.96 -18.18
C LEU A 337 1.61 -18.57 -17.55
N LEU A 338 2.41 -18.34 -16.50
CA LEU A 338 2.41 -17.08 -15.76
C LEU A 338 2.82 -15.86 -16.62
N PRO A 339 3.85 -15.93 -17.50
CA PRO A 339 4.21 -14.81 -18.36
C PRO A 339 3.08 -14.38 -19.30
N GLU A 340 2.34 -15.32 -19.90
CA GLU A 340 1.23 -15.02 -20.80
C GLU A 340 0.08 -14.33 -20.04
N ARG A 341 -0.31 -14.87 -18.88
CA ARG A 341 -1.36 -14.30 -18.04
C ARG A 341 -1.03 -12.87 -17.60
N LEU A 342 0.18 -12.65 -17.09
CA LEU A 342 0.64 -11.34 -16.63
C LEU A 342 0.82 -10.35 -17.79
N SER A 343 1.30 -10.80 -18.94
CA SER A 343 1.41 -9.96 -20.15
C SER A 343 0.03 -9.48 -20.63
N GLY A 344 -0.99 -10.33 -20.56
CA GLY A 344 -2.37 -9.95 -20.87
C GLY A 344 -2.90 -8.85 -19.92
N ILE A 345 -2.62 -8.96 -18.63
CA ILE A 345 -2.98 -7.93 -17.62
C ILE A 345 -2.23 -6.63 -17.88
N ALA A 346 -0.92 -6.71 -18.08
CA ALA A 346 -0.06 -5.56 -18.38
C ALA A 346 -0.54 -4.80 -19.63
N CYS A 347 -0.88 -5.53 -20.70
CA CYS A 347 -1.42 -4.95 -21.93
C CYS A 347 -2.72 -4.17 -21.68
N ARG A 348 -3.65 -4.72 -20.88
CA ARG A 348 -4.90 -4.02 -20.51
C ARG A 348 -4.61 -2.76 -19.69
N LEU A 349 -3.73 -2.85 -18.69
CA LEU A 349 -3.39 -1.74 -17.80
C LEU A 349 -2.64 -0.61 -18.51
N GLN A 350 -1.75 -0.94 -19.45
CA GLN A 350 -1.01 0.04 -20.25
C GLN A 350 -1.88 0.66 -21.36
N GLY A 351 -2.91 -0.04 -21.82
CA GLY A 351 -3.85 0.44 -22.84
C GLY A 351 -4.90 1.46 -22.34
N ASP A 352 -5.20 1.46 -21.04
CA ASP A 352 -6.07 2.46 -20.37
C ASP A 352 -5.35 3.06 -19.15
N PRO A 353 -4.41 4.01 -19.35
CA PRO A 353 -3.59 4.55 -18.26
C PRO A 353 -4.45 5.28 -17.22
N GLY A 354 -4.51 4.72 -16.01
CA GLY A 354 -5.30 5.27 -14.90
C GLY A 354 -4.91 6.69 -14.52
N THR A 355 -3.65 7.12 -14.74
CA THR A 355 -3.19 8.50 -14.52
C THR A 355 -3.91 9.51 -15.43
N ALA A 356 -3.98 9.23 -16.73
CA ALA A 356 -4.67 10.09 -17.68
C ALA A 356 -6.18 10.10 -17.40
N ARG A 357 -6.76 8.92 -17.16
CA ARG A 357 -8.17 8.80 -16.83
C ARG A 357 -8.56 9.54 -15.54
N ALA A 358 -7.73 9.46 -14.50
CA ALA A 358 -7.96 10.20 -13.25
C ALA A 358 -7.91 11.71 -13.49
N ALA A 359 -6.90 12.20 -14.23
CA ALA A 359 -6.79 13.62 -14.58
C ALA A 359 -8.03 14.10 -15.33
N ASP A 360 -8.45 13.40 -16.39
CA ASP A 360 -9.64 13.75 -17.18
C ASP A 360 -10.93 13.78 -16.33
N LEU A 361 -11.05 12.90 -15.33
CA LEU A 361 -12.22 12.84 -14.44
C LEU A 361 -12.21 13.97 -13.41
N ILE A 362 -11.03 14.32 -12.90
CA ILE A 362 -10.85 15.43 -11.94
C ILE A 362 -11.08 16.77 -12.66
N GLU A 363 -10.53 16.96 -13.87
CA GLU A 363 -10.73 18.18 -14.66
C GLU A 363 -12.20 18.44 -14.98
N LYS A 364 -12.99 17.39 -15.26
CA LYS A 364 -14.44 17.52 -15.48
C LYS A 364 -15.23 18.06 -14.29
N LEU A 365 -14.70 17.96 -13.07
CA LEU A 365 -15.34 18.57 -11.90
C LEU A 365 -15.12 20.08 -11.81
N VAL A 366 -14.07 20.60 -12.45
CA VAL A 366 -13.75 22.04 -12.52
C VAL A 366 -14.61 22.75 -13.58
N GLU A 367 -15.06 22.02 -14.61
CA GLU A 367 -15.83 22.58 -15.73
C GLU A 367 -17.33 22.80 -15.43
N VAL A 368 -17.81 22.42 -14.23
CA VAL A 368 -19.22 22.53 -13.79
C VAL A 368 -19.39 23.76 -12.91
#